data_AF-A0A2E1MZE8-F1
#
_entry.id   AF-A0A2E1MZE8-F1
#
_cell.length_a   1.000
_cell.length_b   1.000
_cell.length_c   1.000
_cell.angle_alpha   90.00
_cell.angle_beta   90.00
_cell.angle_gamma   90.00
#
_symmetry.space_group_name_H-M   'P 1'
#
loop_
_entity.id
_entity.type
_entity.pdbx_description
1 polymer ?
#
loop_
_entity_poly.entity_id
_entity_poly.type
_entity_poly.pdbx_seq_one_letter_code
_entity_poly.pdbx_strand_id
1 'polypeptide(L)' 'MAGNSKRDIVRIESTAGTGYRYTVKKNKRLHPEKLEYKKYDPVIRKHVLFKETK' A
#
# COMPACT_ATOMS: atom_id res chain seq x y z
N MET A 1 17.12 -21.69 7.36
CA MET A 1 15.76 -21.43 7.86
C MET A 1 15.35 -20.00 7.50
N ALA A 2 14.43 -19.81 6.54
CA ALA A 2 13.94 -18.47 6.21
C ALA A 2 13.00 -18.02 7.33
N GLY A 3 13.48 -17.09 8.17
CA GLY A 3 12.71 -16.54 9.28
C GLY A 3 11.36 -16.05 8.77
N ASN A 4 10.30 -16.56 9.39
CA ASN A 4 8.91 -16.18 9.16
C ASN A 4 8.77 -14.66 9.37
N SER A 5 9.02 -13.89 8.31
CA SER A 5 8.98 -12.44 8.35
C SER A 5 7.53 -12.07 8.62
N LYS A 6 7.23 -11.63 9.85
CA LYS A 6 5.93 -11.08 10.31
C LYS A 6 5.42 -9.87 9.52
N ARG A 7 6.01 -9.60 8.35
CA ARG A 7 5.64 -8.53 7.43
C ARG A 7 4.99 -9.16 6.21
N ASP A 8 3.69 -8.93 6.09
CA ASP A 8 2.91 -9.30 4.92
C ASP A 8 3.15 -8.31 3.79
N ILE A 9 3.14 -8.80 2.56
CA ILE A 9 3.17 -7.96 1.37
C ILE A 9 1.73 -7.61 1.03
N VAL A 10 1.40 -6.32 1.07
CA VAL A 10 0.07 -5.81 0.73
C VAL A 10 0.17 -4.85 -0.45
N ARG A 11 -0.91 -4.75 -1.22
CA ARG A 11 -1.00 -3.85 -2.37
C ARG A 11 -1.83 -2.63 -1.99
N ILE A 12 -1.37 -1.46 -2.38
CA ILE A 12 -2.09 -0.21 -2.22
C ILE A 12 -2.41 0.36 -3.60
N GLU A 13 -3.64 0.79 -3.80
CA GLU A 13 -4.16 1.31 -5.06
C GLU A 13 -4.47 2.80 -4.94
N SER A 14 -4.22 3.55 -6.02
CA SER A 14 -4.50 4.97 -6.09
C SER A 14 -6.01 5.22 -6.00
N THR A 15 -6.44 6.10 -5.09
CA THR A 15 -7.84 6.53 -5.02
C THR A 15 -8.26 7.39 -6.20
N ALA A 16 -7.31 7.79 -7.05
CA ALA A 16 -7.57 8.65 -8.19
C ALA A 16 -8.03 7.87 -9.45
N GLY A 17 -8.26 6.55 -9.34
CA GLY A 17 -8.85 5.74 -10.41
C GLY A 17 -7.91 5.47 -11.59
N THR A 18 -6.61 5.70 -11.41
CA THR A 18 -5.57 5.52 -12.45
C THR A 18 -5.15 4.06 -12.64
N GLY A 19 -5.61 3.16 -11.77
CA GLY A 19 -5.19 1.76 -11.74
C GLY A 19 -3.73 1.56 -11.29
N TYR A 20 -3.05 2.63 -10.88
CA TYR A 20 -1.68 2.53 -10.40
C TYR A 20 -1.65 1.95 -8.99
N ARG A 21 -0.78 0.95 -8.79
CA ARG A 21 -0.65 0.22 -7.52
C ARG A 21 0.79 0.08 -7.08
N TYR A 22 1.02 0.30 -5.79
CA TYR A 22 2.30 0.01 -5.15
C TYR A 22 2.19 -1.27 -4.32
N THR A 23 3.34 -1.93 -4.17
CA THR A 23 3.48 -3.06 -3.25
C THR A 23 4.25 -2.59 -2.03
N VAL A 24 3.71 -2.80 -0.83
CA VAL A 24 4.33 -2.38 0.43
C VAL A 24 4.36 -3.54 1.42
N LYS A 25 5.37 -3.56 2.29
CA LYS A 25 5.48 -4.55 3.36
C LYS A 25 4.82 -3.98 4.62
N LYS A 26 3.73 -4.59 5.07
CA LYS A 26 2.96 -4.20 6.25
C LYS A 26 3.24 -5.16 7.40
N ASN A 27 3.44 -4.61 8.60
CA ASN A 27 3.47 -5.41 9.82
C ASN A 27 2.06 -5.47 10.43
N LYS A 28 1.32 -6.55 10.18
CA LYS A 28 -0.05 -6.73 10.70
C LYS A 28 -0.15 -6.67 12.22
N ARG A 29 0.95 -6.95 12.95
CA ARG A 29 0.96 -6.92 14.42
C ARG A 29 0.92 -5.51 15.00
N LEU A 30 1.57 -4.55 14.34
CA LEU A 30 1.61 -3.15 14.80
C LEU A 30 0.47 -2.32 14.21
N HIS A 31 0.07 -2.64 12.97
CA HIS A 31 -0.97 -1.91 12.26
C HIS A 31 -1.99 -2.90 11.71
N PRO A 32 -3.02 -3.27 12.50
CA PRO A 32 -4.09 -4.16 12.04
C PRO A 32 -5.06 -3.46 11.07
N GLU A 33 -5.17 -2.13 11.15
CA GLU A 33 -6.10 -1.31 10.37
C GLU A 33 -5.69 -1.15 8.90
N LYS A 34 -6.63 -0.75 8.03
CA LYS A 34 -6.36 -0.51 6.60
C LYS A 34 -5.33 0.60 6.44
N LEU A 35 -4.31 0.36 5.60
CA LEU A 35 -3.31 1.37 5.30
C LEU A 35 -3.84 2.40 4.32
N GLU A 36 -3.69 3.67 4.67
CA GLU A 36 -3.88 4.80 3.78
C GLU A 36 -2.58 5.61 3.74
N TYR A 37 -1.97 5.71 2.55
CA TYR A 37 -0.73 6.44 2.36
C TYR A 37 -0.87 7.50 1.28
N LYS A 38 -0.33 8.69 1.53
CA LYS A 38 -0.20 9.69 0.46
C LYS A 38 1.04 9.36 -0.37
N LYS A 39 0.85 8.94 -1.61
CA LYS A 39 1.93 8.62 -2.54
C LYS A 39 1.74 9.34 -3.86
N TYR A 40 2.84 9.47 -4.59
CA TYR A 40 2.81 10.05 -5.93
C TYR A 40 2.15 9.08 -6.91
N ASP A 41 1.19 9.60 -7.67
CA ASP A 41 0.62 8.91 -8.81
C ASP A 41 1.27 9.45 -10.10
N PRO A 42 2.00 8.61 -10.86
CA PRO A 42 2.68 9.05 -12.07
C PRO A 42 1.71 9.42 -13.22
N VAL A 43 0.47 8.94 -13.18
CA VAL A 43 -0.52 9.19 -14.23
C VAL A 43 -1.10 10.61 -14.11
N ILE A 44 -1.49 11.01 -12.90
CA ILE A 44 -2.06 12.35 -12.63
C ILE A 44 -0.96 13.36 -12.23
N ARG A 45 0.25 12.87 -11.97
CA ARG A 45 1.43 13.66 -11.54
C ARG A 45 1.18 14.44 -10.24
N LYS A 46 0.41 13.85 -9.32
CA LYS A 46 0.07 14.46 -8.03
C LYS A 46 0.20 13.44 -6.92
N HIS A 47 0.39 13.92 -5.69
CA HIS A 47 0.33 13.09 -4.50
C HIS A 47 -1.13 12.89 -4.10
N VAL A 48 -1.59 11.65 -4.24
CA VAL A 48 -2.96 11.24 -3.93
C VAL A 48 -2.93 10.21 -2.80
N LEU A 49 -4.10 9.96 -2.21
CA LEU A 49 -4.25 8.89 -1.24
C LEU A 49 -4.22 7.55 -1.97
N PHE A 50 -3.49 6.60 -1.40
CA PHE A 50 -3.44 5.22 -1.81
C PHE A 50 -4.04 4.38 -0.68
N LYS A 51 -5.02 3.55 -1.00
CA LYS A 51 -5.71 2.69 -0.03
C LYS A 51 -5.29 1.25 -0.24
N GLU A 52 -5.20 0.50 0.86
CA GLU A 52 -4.96 -0.94 0.81
C GLU A 52 -6.11 -1.66 0.10
N THR A 53 -5.77 -2.27 -1.04
CA THR A 53 -6.65 -3.18 -1.77
C THR A 53 -6.25 -4.60 -1.39
N LYS A 54 -7.26 -5.40 -1.04
CA LYS A 54 -7.13 -6.74 -0.44
C LYS A 54 -6.51 -7.75 -1.40
#